data_AF-A0A433QE42-F1
#
_entry.id   AF-A0A433QE42-F1
#
_cell.length_a   1.000
_cell.length_b   1.000
_cell.length_c   1.000
_cell.angle_alpha   90.00
_cell.angle_beta   90.00
_cell.angle_gamma   90.00
#
_symmetry.space_group_name_H-M   'P 1'
#
loop_
_entity.id
_entity.type
_entity.pdbx_description
1 polymer ?
#
loop_
_entity_poly.entity_id
_entity_poly.type
_entity_poly.pdbx_seq_one_letter_code
_entity_poly.pdbx_strand_id
1 'polypeptide(L)'
;MNSTTTGTSDGNGPPHIAHLLATTIVVWTSVVFNIISCVVIGRKVILKFSRLRFGCFLTSIVVIVQGIVSVQRIWDVVSELSFSLLRSVTLVLFINLMVAITLDLGGKFYVGENRRGALYWATLVATAIINVMFVVAFILLLIPDTLAMGTIIHNASRVSWPVVLLIAYWYAFSPVVKTRLGEKAESQSAVVAVGIW
;
A
#
# COMPACT_ATOMS: atom_id res chain seq x y z
N MET A 1 -39.85 -23.86 38.67
CA MET A 1 -40.86 -24.67 37.97
C MET A 1 -40.98 -24.15 36.55
N ASN A 2 -40.68 -25.04 35.59
CA ASN A 2 -41.10 -25.15 34.17
C ASN A 2 -41.10 -23.87 33.29
N SER A 3 -40.25 -23.79 32.27
CA SER A 3 -40.43 -24.35 30.90
C SER A 3 -41.58 -23.62 30.17
N THR A 4 -41.44 -23.06 28.97
CA THR A 4 -41.10 -23.79 27.73
C THR A 4 -40.78 -22.81 26.59
N THR A 5 -39.84 -23.23 25.75
CA THR A 5 -39.46 -22.77 24.42
C THR A 5 -40.54 -22.95 23.35
N THR A 6 -40.58 -22.03 22.38
CA THR A 6 -40.95 -22.19 20.94
C THR A 6 -40.43 -20.92 20.25
N GLY A 7 -39.53 -20.89 19.26
CA GLY A 7 -39.11 -21.88 18.28
C GLY A 7 -39.95 -21.78 17.00
N THR A 8 -39.58 -20.90 16.05
CA THR A 8 -39.86 -20.92 14.58
C THR A 8 -39.20 -19.66 13.96
N SER A 9 -38.05 -19.72 13.28
CA SER A 9 -37.81 -20.09 11.87
C SER A 9 -38.41 -19.14 10.82
N ASP A 10 -37.68 -18.07 10.50
CA ASP A 10 -37.62 -17.41 9.18
C ASP A 10 -36.11 -17.13 8.96
N GLY A 11 -35.38 -17.68 7.98
CA GLY A 11 -35.78 -17.92 6.60
C GLY A 11 -35.38 -16.77 5.67
N ASN A 12 -34.18 -16.16 5.83
CA ASN A 12 -33.41 -15.41 4.81
C ASN A 12 -32.24 -14.57 5.41
N GLY A 13 -31.44 -15.13 6.32
CA GLY A 13 -30.14 -14.55 6.65
C GLY A 13 -29.06 -15.14 5.73
N PRO A 14 -28.15 -14.37 5.12
CA PRO A 14 -27.03 -14.96 4.39
C PRO A 14 -26.29 -15.93 5.34
N PRO A 15 -25.83 -17.10 4.85
CA PRO A 15 -25.21 -18.09 5.71
C PRO A 15 -23.94 -17.52 6.34
N HIS A 16 -24.03 -17.09 7.60
CA HIS A 16 -22.93 -16.50 8.37
C HIS A 16 -21.69 -17.40 8.41
N ILE A 17 -21.88 -18.73 8.29
CA ILE A 17 -20.81 -19.73 8.32
C ILE A 17 -20.04 -19.82 6.98
N ALA A 18 -20.73 -19.73 5.85
CA ALA A 18 -20.10 -19.78 4.53
C ALA A 18 -19.22 -18.54 4.29
N HIS A 19 -19.66 -17.39 4.80
CA HIS A 19 -18.93 -16.13 4.68
C HIS A 19 -17.60 -16.14 5.45
N LEU A 20 -17.57 -16.77 6.63
CA LEU A 20 -16.37 -16.84 7.45
C LEU A 20 -15.31 -17.76 6.82
N LEU A 21 -15.72 -18.95 6.40
CA LEU A 21 -14.83 -19.93 5.76
C LEU A 21 -14.26 -19.39 4.43
N ALA A 22 -15.09 -18.76 3.60
CA ALA A 22 -14.63 -18.11 2.36
C ALA A 22 -13.62 -16.98 2.65
N THR A 23 -13.90 -16.13 3.64
CA THR A 23 -12.98 -15.04 4.03
C THR A 23 -11.66 -15.59 4.53
N THR A 24 -11.69 -16.62 5.39
CA THR A 24 -10.48 -17.27 5.91
C THR A 24 -9.63 -17.87 4.79
N ILE A 25 -10.23 -18.57 3.82
CA ILE A 25 -9.52 -19.13 2.67
C ILE A 25 -8.87 -18.02 1.83
N VAL A 26 -9.60 -16.95 1.53
CA VAL A 26 -9.07 -15.82 0.74
C VAL A 26 -7.88 -15.17 1.45
N VAL A 27 -7.95 -14.96 2.76
CA VAL A 27 -6.83 -14.38 3.51
C VAL A 27 -5.62 -15.31 3.52
N TRP A 28 -5.81 -16.62 3.75
CA TRP A 28 -4.70 -17.59 3.73
C TRP A 28 -4.05 -17.74 2.36
N THR A 29 -4.83 -17.76 1.28
CA THR A 29 -4.27 -17.80 -0.09
C THR A 29 -3.42 -16.56 -0.38
N SER A 30 -3.85 -15.38 0.09
CA SER A 30 -3.06 -14.15 0.02
C SER A 30 -1.76 -14.25 0.83
N VAL A 31 -1.79 -14.80 2.04
CA VAL A 31 -0.58 -15.02 2.86
C VAL A 31 0.41 -15.94 2.15
N VAL A 32 -0.06 -17.08 1.62
CA VAL A 32 0.79 -18.03 0.88
C VAL A 32 1.40 -17.38 -0.36
N PHE A 33 0.61 -16.64 -1.14
CA PHE A 33 1.10 -15.91 -2.30
C PHE A 33 2.19 -14.88 -1.93
N ASN A 34 2.00 -14.15 -0.83
CA ASN A 34 2.97 -13.18 -0.33
C ASN A 34 4.27 -13.87 0.13
N ILE A 35 4.20 -15.03 0.78
CA ILE A 35 5.38 -15.81 1.18
C ILE A 35 6.17 -16.26 -0.06
N ILE A 36 5.50 -16.82 -1.07
CA ILE A 36 6.15 -17.26 -2.31
C ILE A 36 6.82 -16.05 -3.00
N SER A 37 6.11 -14.93 -3.10
CA SER A 37 6.62 -13.69 -3.69
C SER A 37 7.84 -13.16 -2.92
N CYS A 38 7.79 -13.17 -1.59
CA CYS A 38 8.89 -12.76 -0.72
C CYS A 38 10.14 -13.64 -0.94
N VAL A 39 9.98 -14.96 -1.07
CA VAL A 39 11.11 -15.87 -1.37
C VAL A 39 11.74 -15.56 -2.73
N VAL A 40 10.91 -15.31 -3.75
CA VAL A 40 11.40 -14.96 -5.10
C VAL A 40 12.16 -13.62 -5.09
N ILE A 41 11.63 -12.60 -4.40
CA ILE A 41 12.28 -11.30 -4.26
C ILE A 41 13.57 -11.44 -3.45
N GLY A 42 13.54 -12.17 -2.32
CA GLY A 42 14.69 -12.41 -1.46
C GLY A 42 15.84 -13.07 -2.20
N ARG A 43 15.56 -14.12 -3.00
CA ARG A 43 16.57 -14.75 -3.87
C ARG A 43 17.20 -13.75 -4.84
N LYS A 44 16.40 -12.86 -5.43
CA LYS A 44 16.91 -11.81 -6.35
C LYS A 44 17.75 -10.75 -5.64
N VAL A 45 17.43 -10.41 -4.38
CA VAL A 45 18.19 -9.47 -3.56
C VAL A 45 19.59 -10.03 -3.25
N ILE A 46 19.68 -11.30 -2.88
CA ILE A 46 20.95 -11.96 -2.56
C ILE A 46 21.86 -12.03 -3.79
N LEU A 47 21.32 -12.37 -4.96
CA LEU A 47 22.12 -12.50 -6.18
C LEU A 47 22.59 -11.16 -6.76
N LYS A 48 21.77 -10.11 -6.65
CA LYS A 48 22.07 -8.78 -7.19
C LYS A 48 21.51 -7.72 -6.26
N PHE A 49 22.35 -7.29 -5.31
CA PHE A 49 21.98 -6.31 -4.30
C PHE A 49 21.68 -4.95 -4.95
N SER A 50 20.50 -4.42 -4.63
CA SER A 50 20.08 -3.06 -4.96
C SER A 50 19.23 -2.56 -3.81
N ARG A 51 19.45 -1.31 -3.38
CA ARG A 51 18.72 -0.69 -2.25
C ARG A 51 17.21 -0.76 -2.45
N LEU A 52 16.76 -0.62 -3.69
CA LEU A 52 15.34 -0.67 -4.06
C LEU A 52 14.73 -2.06 -3.91
N ARG A 53 15.48 -3.10 -4.30
CA ARG A 53 15.06 -4.49 -4.13
C ARG A 53 15.04 -4.89 -2.67
N PHE A 54 16.01 -4.42 -1.89
CA PHE A 54 16.03 -4.62 -0.45
C PHE A 54 14.82 -3.95 0.23
N GLY A 55 14.47 -2.73 -0.18
CA GLY A 55 13.23 -2.06 0.26
C GLY A 55 11.98 -2.89 -0.04
N CYS A 56 11.84 -3.41 -1.27
CA CYS A 56 10.73 -4.29 -1.65
C CYS A 56 10.66 -5.57 -0.80
N PHE A 57 11.83 -6.13 -0.48
CA PHE A 57 11.91 -7.31 0.38
C PHE A 57 11.43 -6.99 1.81
N LEU A 58 11.90 -5.91 2.40
CA LEU A 58 11.45 -5.49 3.74
C LEU A 58 9.94 -5.21 3.79
N THR A 59 9.39 -4.49 2.81
CA THR A 59 7.94 -4.27 2.74
C THR A 59 7.17 -5.56 2.55
N SER A 60 7.69 -6.53 1.79
CA SER A 60 7.02 -7.83 1.62
C SER A 60 6.93 -8.61 2.94
N ILE A 61 7.95 -8.54 3.80
CA ILE A 61 7.91 -9.12 5.15
C ILE A 61 6.82 -8.45 5.99
N VAL A 62 6.74 -7.11 5.97
CA VAL A 62 5.71 -6.37 6.71
C VAL A 62 4.30 -6.73 6.22
N VAL A 63 4.11 -6.90 4.91
CA VAL A 63 2.83 -7.33 4.33
C VAL A 63 2.46 -8.75 4.77
N ILE A 64 3.42 -9.68 4.86
CA ILE A 64 3.18 -11.03 5.40
C ILE A 64 2.71 -10.95 6.85
N VAL A 65 3.38 -10.14 7.68
CA VAL A 65 2.98 -9.93 9.09
C VAL A 65 1.56 -9.36 9.16
N GLN A 66 1.25 -8.34 8.35
CA GLN A 66 -0.11 -7.79 8.25
C GLN A 66 -1.13 -8.86 7.83
N GLY A 67 -0.78 -9.77 6.91
CA GLY A 67 -1.62 -10.89 6.50
C GLY A 67 -1.92 -11.86 7.64
N ILE A 68 -0.89 -12.25 8.42
CA ILE A 68 -1.05 -13.12 9.60
C ILE A 68 -1.93 -12.46 10.66
N VAL A 69 -1.69 -11.18 10.95
CA VAL A 69 -2.50 -10.41 11.91
C VAL A 69 -3.94 -10.27 11.42
N SER A 70 -4.15 -10.16 10.10
CA SER A 70 -5.51 -10.15 9.50
C SER A 70 -6.24 -11.49 9.74
N VAL A 71 -5.55 -12.62 9.65
CA VAL A 71 -6.13 -13.93 10.03
C VAL A 71 -6.48 -13.94 11.52
N GLN A 72 -5.56 -13.52 12.38
CA GLN A 72 -5.78 -13.49 13.83
C GLN A 72 -6.95 -12.58 14.23
N ARG A 73 -7.22 -11.51 13.48
CA ARG A 73 -8.37 -10.63 13.68
C ARG A 73 -9.72 -11.31 13.40
N ILE A 74 -9.78 -12.26 12.46
CA ILE A 74 -11.01 -13.06 12.22
C ILE A 74 -11.40 -13.87 13.46
N TRP A 75 -10.40 -14.23 14.28
CA TRP A 75 -10.58 -14.96 15.53
C TRP A 75 -10.67 -14.06 16.76
N ASP A 76 -10.83 -12.73 16.57
CA ASP A 76 -10.90 -11.72 17.63
C ASP A 76 -9.73 -11.69 18.63
N VAL A 77 -8.58 -12.26 18.27
CA VAL A 77 -7.38 -12.30 19.12
C VAL A 77 -6.69 -10.94 19.22
N VAL A 78 -6.83 -10.10 18.20
CA VAL A 78 -6.11 -8.81 18.07
C VAL A 78 -7.09 -7.65 18.22
N SER A 79 -6.73 -6.64 19.01
CA SER A 79 -7.54 -5.43 19.19
C SER A 79 -7.66 -4.62 17.89
N GLU A 80 -8.79 -3.93 17.72
CA GLU A 80 -9.07 -3.14 16.52
C GLU A 80 -8.06 -2.01 16.32
N LEU A 81 -7.66 -1.37 17.43
CA LEU A 81 -6.68 -0.30 17.43
C LEU A 81 -5.33 -0.81 16.91
N SER A 82 -4.80 -1.89 17.47
CA SER A 82 -3.51 -2.46 17.03
C SER A 82 -3.52 -2.87 15.56
N PHE A 83 -4.63 -3.46 15.10
CA PHE A 83 -4.81 -3.82 13.69
C PHE A 83 -4.84 -2.59 12.76
N SER A 84 -5.58 -1.56 13.15
CA SER A 84 -5.70 -0.31 12.38
C SER A 84 -4.35 0.42 12.28
N LEU A 85 -3.58 0.44 13.37
CA LEU A 85 -2.23 1.02 13.39
C LEU A 85 -1.29 0.24 12.44
N LEU A 86 -1.23 -1.09 12.55
CA LEU A 86 -0.38 -1.91 11.68
C LEU A 86 -0.74 -1.74 10.19
N ARG A 87 -2.05 -1.69 9.87
CA ARG A 87 -2.52 -1.44 8.50
C ARG A 87 -2.08 -0.08 7.98
N SER A 88 -2.15 0.94 8.83
CA SER A 88 -1.78 2.31 8.47
C SER A 88 -0.28 2.46 8.24
N VAL A 89 0.56 1.86 9.11
CA VAL A 89 2.01 1.80 8.91
C VAL A 89 2.36 1.08 7.61
N THR A 90 1.74 -0.07 7.36
CA THR A 90 1.97 -0.86 6.14
C THR A 90 1.62 -0.06 4.88
N LEU A 91 0.50 0.67 4.90
CA LEU A 91 0.07 1.50 3.79
C LEU A 91 1.05 2.66 3.52
N VAL A 92 1.52 3.35 4.58
CA VAL A 92 2.53 4.41 4.44
C VAL A 92 3.84 3.88 3.86
N LEU A 93 4.32 2.74 4.36
CA LEU A 93 5.52 2.09 3.82
C LEU A 93 5.35 1.70 2.35
N PHE A 94 4.19 1.16 1.99
CA PHE A 94 3.86 0.80 0.62
C PHE A 94 3.85 2.02 -0.32
N ILE A 95 3.22 3.12 0.07
CA ILE A 95 3.19 4.35 -0.74
C ILE A 95 4.60 4.89 -0.94
N ASN A 96 5.40 4.98 0.12
CA ASN A 96 6.78 5.46 0.04
C ASN A 96 7.63 4.58 -0.89
N LEU A 97 7.46 3.26 -0.82
CA LEU A 97 8.15 2.34 -1.72
C LEU A 97 7.68 2.52 -3.18
N MET A 98 6.37 2.64 -3.42
CA MET A 98 5.81 2.85 -4.76
C MET A 98 6.32 4.16 -5.38
N VAL A 99 6.34 5.25 -4.61
CA VAL A 99 6.93 6.52 -5.04
C VAL A 99 8.42 6.34 -5.35
N ALA A 100 9.18 5.67 -4.48
CA ALA A 100 10.62 5.43 -4.70
C ALA A 100 10.90 4.62 -5.98
N ILE A 101 10.14 3.55 -6.23
CA ILE A 101 10.21 2.75 -7.47
C ILE A 101 9.90 3.65 -8.67
N THR A 102 8.83 4.43 -8.57
CA THR A 102 8.34 5.28 -9.67
C THR A 102 9.34 6.39 -10.00
N LEU A 103 9.96 7.01 -8.99
CA LEU A 103 11.02 8.00 -9.19
C LEU A 103 12.31 7.40 -9.74
N ASP A 104 12.71 6.20 -9.29
CA ASP A 104 13.87 5.48 -9.86
C ASP A 104 13.64 5.10 -11.33
N LEU A 105 12.43 4.66 -11.65
CA LEU A 105 12.02 4.35 -13.02
C LEU A 105 11.99 5.62 -13.88
N GLY A 106 11.29 6.66 -13.42
CA GLY A 106 11.21 7.95 -14.10
C GLY A 106 12.60 8.53 -14.36
N GLY A 107 13.47 8.48 -13.36
CA GLY A 107 14.84 8.96 -13.45
C GLY A 107 15.72 8.26 -14.49
N LYS A 108 15.35 7.07 -14.95
CA LYS A 108 16.03 6.37 -16.06
C LYS A 108 15.57 6.86 -17.43
N PHE A 109 14.38 7.46 -17.53
CA PHE A 109 13.85 8.03 -18.77
C PHE A 109 14.29 9.48 -19.01
N TYR A 110 14.76 10.17 -17.97
CA TYR A 110 15.33 11.51 -18.10
C TYR A 110 16.84 11.43 -18.37
N VAL A 111 17.32 12.20 -19.34
CA VAL A 111 18.74 12.37 -19.64
C VAL A 111 19.25 13.66 -19.00
N GLY A 112 20.42 13.60 -18.35
CA GLY A 112 21.11 14.76 -17.79
C GLY A 112 20.35 15.45 -16.65
N GLU A 113 20.39 16.79 -16.64
CA GLU A 113 19.88 17.63 -15.55
C GLU A 113 18.34 17.68 -15.46
N ASN A 114 17.63 17.28 -16.52
CA ASN A 114 16.16 17.27 -16.58
C ASN A 114 15.50 16.27 -15.62
N ARG A 115 16.29 15.41 -14.97
CA ARG A 115 15.81 14.46 -13.96
C ARG A 115 15.16 15.13 -12.75
N ARG A 116 15.58 16.35 -12.36
CA ARG A 116 15.12 17.05 -11.15
C ARG A 116 14.17 18.22 -11.45
N GLY A 117 13.24 18.03 -12.39
CA GLY A 117 12.23 19.03 -12.73
C GLY A 117 11.17 19.27 -11.63
N ALA A 118 10.24 20.19 -11.89
CA ALA A 118 9.17 20.55 -10.96
C ALA A 118 8.32 19.34 -10.50
N LEU A 119 8.06 18.39 -11.40
CA LEU A 119 7.28 17.18 -11.09
C LEU A 119 7.99 16.25 -10.08
N TYR A 120 9.33 16.15 -10.14
CA TYR A 120 10.12 15.40 -9.17
C TYR A 120 9.95 15.99 -7.77
N TRP A 121 10.13 17.31 -7.65
CA TRP A 121 9.98 18.03 -6.39
C TRP A 121 8.54 18.02 -5.88
N ALA A 122 7.56 18.20 -6.76
CA ALA A 122 6.15 18.10 -6.40
C ALA A 122 5.81 16.72 -5.83
N THR A 123 6.34 15.64 -6.42
CA THR A 123 6.16 14.28 -5.91
C THR A 123 6.75 14.13 -4.50
N LEU A 124 7.98 14.62 -4.28
CA LEU A 124 8.62 14.55 -2.96
C LEU A 124 7.86 15.36 -1.90
N VAL A 125 7.47 16.58 -2.22
CA VAL A 125 6.72 17.46 -1.31
C VAL A 125 5.37 16.84 -0.97
N ALA A 126 4.63 16.37 -1.97
CA ALA A 126 3.32 15.77 -1.75
C ALA A 126 3.43 14.47 -0.91
N THR A 127 4.46 13.65 -1.16
CA THR A 127 4.73 12.45 -0.34
C THR A 127 5.07 12.82 1.10
N ALA A 128 5.90 13.85 1.31
CA ALA A 128 6.25 14.33 2.64
C ALA A 128 5.01 14.85 3.40
N ILE A 129 4.15 15.63 2.74
CA ILE A 129 2.89 16.12 3.33
C ILE A 129 2.01 14.94 3.77
N ILE A 130 1.84 13.92 2.93
CA ILE A 130 1.04 12.75 3.29
C ILE A 130 1.64 12.00 4.48
N ASN A 131 2.96 11.80 4.51
CA ASN A 131 3.62 11.16 5.64
C ASN A 131 3.41 11.95 6.94
N VAL A 132 3.53 13.28 6.89
CA VAL A 132 3.27 14.14 8.04
C VAL A 132 1.81 14.02 8.49
N MET A 133 0.85 14.05 7.55
CA MET A 133 -0.56 13.85 7.88
C MET A 133 -0.82 12.50 8.56
N PHE A 134 -0.17 11.42 8.11
CA PHE A 134 -0.26 10.12 8.77
C PHE A 134 0.31 10.16 10.19
N VAL A 135 1.48 10.77 10.39
CA VAL A 135 2.08 10.91 11.74
C VAL A 135 1.17 11.71 12.66
N VAL A 136 0.63 12.84 12.19
CA VAL A 136 -0.32 13.67 12.96
C VAL A 136 -1.59 12.88 13.29
N ALA A 137 -2.17 12.18 12.32
CA ALA A 137 -3.33 11.32 12.56
C ALA A 137 -3.04 10.26 13.63
N PHE A 138 -1.86 9.64 13.57
CA PHE A 138 -1.43 8.65 14.57
C PHE A 138 -1.37 9.24 15.97
N ILE A 139 -0.70 10.39 16.14
CA ILE A 139 -0.57 11.06 17.44
C ILE A 139 -1.96 11.40 18.01
N LEU A 140 -2.86 11.91 17.17
CA LEU A 140 -4.21 12.30 17.58
C LEU A 140 -5.11 11.09 17.91
N LEU A 141 -4.85 9.92 17.31
CA LEU A 141 -5.56 8.67 17.63
C LEU A 141 -5.10 8.04 18.95
N LEU A 142 -3.90 8.39 19.45
CA LEU A 142 -3.38 7.92 20.74
C LEU A 142 -3.92 8.73 21.93
N ILE A 143 -4.41 9.95 21.68
CA ILE A 143 -4.96 10.85 22.71
C ILE A 143 -6.50 10.73 22.67
N PRO A 144 -7.14 10.22 23.75
CA PRO A 144 -8.60 9.98 23.75
C PRO A 144 -9.43 11.21 23.40
N ASP A 145 -9.02 12.39 23.87
CA ASP A 145 -9.74 13.65 23.68
C ASP A 145 -9.73 14.14 22.22
N THR A 146 -8.79 13.66 21.39
CA THR A 146 -8.66 14.08 19.98
C THR A 146 -9.06 13.01 18.98
N LEU A 147 -9.68 11.92 19.43
CA LEU A 147 -9.96 10.73 18.61
C LEU A 147 -10.84 11.04 17.38
N ALA A 148 -11.83 11.91 17.52
CA ALA A 148 -12.68 12.35 16.41
C ALA A 148 -11.88 13.09 15.32
N MET A 149 -11.01 14.01 15.73
CA MET A 149 -10.15 14.76 14.82
C MET A 149 -9.09 13.86 14.17
N GLY A 150 -8.49 12.96 14.94
CA GLY A 150 -7.57 11.94 14.45
C GLY A 150 -8.19 11.04 13.37
N THR A 151 -9.46 10.63 13.57
CA THR A 151 -10.20 9.80 12.59
C THR A 151 -10.45 10.55 11.28
N ILE A 152 -10.82 11.83 11.35
CA ILE A 152 -11.05 12.66 10.14
C ILE A 152 -9.75 12.79 9.34
N ILE A 153 -8.65 13.14 9.99
CA ILE A 153 -7.34 13.32 9.33
C ILE A 153 -6.84 11.97 8.77
N HIS A 154 -7.05 10.88 9.51
CA HIS A 154 -6.73 9.53 9.03
C HIS A 154 -7.49 9.19 7.75
N ASN A 155 -8.80 9.42 7.71
CA ASN A 155 -9.60 9.18 6.51
C ASN A 155 -9.17 10.08 5.34
N ALA A 156 -8.90 11.37 5.60
CA ALA A 156 -8.40 12.27 4.57
C ALA A 156 -7.07 11.78 3.97
N SER A 157 -6.13 11.33 4.81
CA SER A 157 -4.85 10.77 4.36
C SER A 157 -5.01 9.49 3.52
N ARG A 158 -6.02 8.67 3.83
CA ARG A 158 -6.35 7.46 3.08
C ARG A 158 -7.02 7.71 1.74
N VAL A 159 -7.61 8.89 1.53
CA VAL A 159 -8.20 9.27 0.24
C VAL A 159 -7.20 10.09 -0.59
N SER A 160 -6.23 10.76 0.03
CA SER A 160 -5.27 11.62 -0.68
C SER A 160 -4.07 10.88 -1.26
N TRP A 161 -3.68 9.71 -0.74
CA TRP A 161 -2.49 8.99 -1.25
C TRP A 161 -2.51 8.62 -2.74
N PRO A 162 -3.64 8.28 -3.40
CA PRO A 162 -3.64 8.00 -4.83
C PRO A 162 -3.22 9.22 -5.66
N VAL A 163 -3.47 10.44 -5.15
CA VAL A 163 -3.06 11.69 -5.80
C VAL A 163 -1.53 11.78 -5.88
N VAL A 164 -0.83 11.39 -4.81
CA VAL A 164 0.65 11.38 -4.81
C VAL A 164 1.19 10.37 -5.81
N LEU A 165 0.59 9.17 -5.87
CA LEU A 165 1.00 8.19 -6.88
C LEU A 165 0.71 8.68 -8.30
N LEU A 166 -0.40 9.36 -8.53
CA LEU A 166 -0.72 9.93 -9.83
C LEU A 166 0.35 10.94 -10.27
N ILE A 167 0.78 11.84 -9.36
CA ILE A 167 1.86 12.79 -9.65
C ILE A 167 3.19 12.06 -9.92
N ALA A 168 3.50 11.02 -9.13
CA ALA A 168 4.70 10.20 -9.33
C ALA A 168 4.68 9.51 -10.71
N TYR A 169 3.55 8.91 -11.09
CA TYR A 169 3.39 8.28 -12.39
C TYR A 169 3.45 9.31 -13.52
N TRP A 170 2.84 10.48 -13.33
CA TRP A 170 2.93 11.57 -14.29
C TRP A 170 4.38 11.99 -14.52
N TYR A 171 5.19 12.10 -13.46
CA TYR A 171 6.63 12.31 -13.57
C TYR A 171 7.31 11.17 -14.35
N ALA A 172 7.06 9.91 -14.00
CA ALA A 172 7.72 8.78 -14.62
C ALA A 172 7.41 8.63 -16.12
N PHE A 173 6.18 8.91 -16.53
CA PHE A 173 5.73 8.74 -17.91
C PHE A 173 5.77 10.01 -18.76
N SER A 174 5.94 11.19 -18.17
CA SER A 174 6.11 12.45 -18.91
C SER A 174 7.14 12.39 -20.05
N PRO A 175 8.37 11.84 -19.88
CA PRO A 175 9.32 11.76 -20.97
C PRO A 175 8.86 10.83 -22.10
N VAL A 176 8.18 9.73 -21.77
CA VAL A 176 7.61 8.80 -22.76
C VAL A 176 6.52 9.47 -23.58
N VAL A 177 5.64 10.26 -22.95
CA VAL A 177 4.57 10.99 -23.65
C VAL A 177 5.16 12.04 -24.59
N LYS A 178 6.16 12.81 -24.15
CA LYS A 178 6.81 13.83 -24.98
C LYS A 178 7.49 13.24 -26.22
N THR A 179 8.13 12.07 -26.10
CA THR A 179 8.75 11.39 -27.25
C THR A 179 7.74 10.98 -28.34
N ARG A 180 6.48 10.69 -27.97
CA ARG A 180 5.41 10.36 -28.94
C ARG A 180 4.82 11.58 -29.64
N LEU A 181 4.90 12.75 -29.04
CA LEU A 181 4.35 14.01 -29.57
C LEU A 181 5.27 14.69 -30.61
N GLY A 182 6.41 14.10 -30.94
CA GLY A 182 7.29 14.61 -32.00
C GLY A 182 8.14 15.83 -31.59
N GLU A 183 8.13 16.23 -30.32
CA GLU A 183 9.15 17.14 -29.78
C GLU A 183 10.50 16.40 -29.86
N LYS A 184 11.40 16.89 -30.72
CA LYS A 184 12.73 16.35 -31.02
C LYS A 184 13.41 15.74 -29.77
N ALA A 185 13.25 14.44 -29.59
CA ALA A 185 13.87 13.71 -28.51
C ALA A 185 15.15 13.06 -29.05
N GLU A 186 16.24 13.80 -29.01
CA GLU A 186 17.60 13.33 -29.33
C GLU A 186 18.13 12.25 -28.37
N SER A 187 17.30 11.64 -27.54
CA SER A 187 17.71 10.50 -26.76
C SER A 187 16.59 9.46 -26.67
N GLN A 188 16.87 8.31 -27.27
CA GLN A 188 16.03 7.13 -27.23
C GLN A 188 15.65 6.79 -25.78
N SER A 189 14.36 6.87 -25.50
CA SER A 189 13.75 6.30 -24.30
C SER A 189 13.95 4.78 -24.34
N ALA A 190 14.82 4.27 -23.46
CA ALA A 190 15.05 2.84 -23.33
C ALA A 190 13.77 2.17 -22.78
N VAL A 191 13.00 1.57 -23.69
CA VAL A 191 11.75 0.86 -23.42
C VAL A 191 12.00 -0.30 -22.45
N VAL A 192 11.26 -0.34 -21.33
CA VAL A 192 11.02 -1.58 -20.57
C VAL A 192 9.59 -1.56 -20.03
N ALA A 193 8.88 -2.67 -20.26
CA ALA A 193 7.54 -2.93 -19.76
C ALA A 193 7.50 -2.86 -18.22
N VAL A 194 6.67 -1.95 -17.69
CA VAL A 194 6.34 -1.89 -16.27
C VAL A 194 5.24 -2.91 -16.04
N GLY A 195 5.60 -4.09 -15.54
CA GLY A 195 4.64 -5.03 -15.01
C GLY A 195 3.93 -4.38 -13.82
N ILE A 196 2.60 -4.32 -13.90
CA ILE A 196 1.72 -3.94 -12.78
C ILE A 196 1.92 -5.01 -11.69
N TRP A 197 2.32 -4.57 -10.50
CA TRP A 197 2.39 -5.40 -9.28
C TRP A 197 1.12 -5.21 -8.46
#